data_AF-A0AAE3KZZ2-F1
#
_entry.id   AF-A0AAE3KZZ2-F1
#
_cell.length_a   1.000
_cell.length_b   1.000
_cell.length_c   1.000
_cell.angle_alpha   90.00
_cell.angle_beta   90.00
_cell.angle_gamma   90.00
#
_symmetry.space_group_name_H-M   'P 1'
#
loop_
_entity.id
_entity.type
_entity.pdbx_description
1 polymer ?
#
loop_
_entity_poly.entity_id
_entity_poly.type
_entity_poly.pdbx_seq_one_letter_code
_entity_poly.pdbx_strand_id
1 'polypeptide(L)'
;MIGNKYLKELYEYPDEDTSLNQLLELLISKNIEFINSLHDPIDLELCRGKEIKYLTKISALIDYYLQIHDMKVPDWIRDERLRFDKPYYHSRRISDFEKIKLQYTNPSPFKIRNVYFDLEGIGRV
;
A
#
# COMPACT_ATOMS: atom_id res chain seq x y z
N MET A 1 -16.72 -0.92 4.36
CA MET A 1 -16.60 0.51 4.05
C MET A 1 -15.35 1.01 4.73
N ILE A 2 -14.40 1.50 3.95
CA ILE A 2 -13.20 2.13 4.48
C ILE A 2 -13.63 3.35 5.32
N GLY A 3 -13.32 3.32 6.62
CA GLY A 3 -13.71 4.36 7.58
C GLY A 3 -12.85 5.63 7.54
N ASN A 4 -11.65 5.55 6.94
CA ASN A 4 -10.77 6.69 6.75
C ASN A 4 -11.13 7.43 5.45
N LYS A 5 -11.36 8.75 5.55
CA LYS A 5 -11.77 9.61 4.43
C LYS A 5 -10.76 9.59 3.27
N TYR A 6 -9.47 9.81 3.55
CA TYR A 6 -8.44 9.84 2.52
C TYR A 6 -8.31 8.49 1.80
N LEU A 7 -8.27 7.39 2.56
CA LEU A 7 -8.16 6.06 1.96
C LEU A 7 -9.42 5.67 1.17
N LYS A 8 -10.59 6.14 1.61
CA LYS A 8 -11.84 5.96 0.87
C LYS A 8 -11.81 6.74 -0.45
N GLU A 9 -11.40 8.00 -0.43
CA GLU A 9 -11.26 8.83 -1.64
C GLU A 9 -10.26 8.19 -2.61
N LEU A 10 -9.11 7.72 -2.11
CA LEU A 10 -8.13 7.00 -2.92
C LEU A 10 -8.71 5.71 -3.53
N TYR A 11 -9.53 4.96 -2.79
CA TYR A 11 -10.20 3.74 -3.29
C TYR A 11 -11.26 4.03 -4.36
N GLU A 12 -11.87 5.21 -4.34
CA GLU A 12 -12.94 5.59 -5.27
C GLU A 12 -12.42 6.00 -6.66
N TYR A 13 -11.10 6.17 -6.84
CA TYR A 13 -10.53 6.38 -8.16
C TYR A 13 -10.80 5.18 -9.08
N PRO A 14 -11.23 5.40 -10.34
CA PRO A 14 -11.56 4.32 -11.27
C PRO A 14 -10.33 3.55 -11.75
N ASP A 15 -9.17 4.19 -11.74
CA ASP A 15 -7.88 3.63 -12.14
C ASP A 15 -6.97 3.50 -10.92
N GLU A 16 -6.47 2.28 -10.69
CA GLU A 16 -5.65 1.96 -9.52
C GLU A 16 -4.27 2.65 -9.59
N ASP A 17 -3.70 2.81 -10.78
CA ASP A 17 -2.40 3.47 -10.95
C ASP A 17 -2.50 4.95 -10.54
N THR A 18 -3.58 5.62 -10.94
CA THR A 18 -3.89 7.00 -10.52
C THR A 18 -4.04 7.11 -9.01
N SER A 19 -4.75 6.16 -8.41
CA SER A 19 -4.92 6.08 -6.95
C SER A 19 -3.59 5.97 -6.20
N LEU A 20 -2.70 5.08 -6.67
CA LEU A 20 -1.39 4.88 -6.06
C LEU A 20 -0.49 6.10 -6.23
N ASN A 21 -0.52 6.76 -7.39
CA ASN A 21 0.23 7.99 -7.61
C ASN A 21 -0.21 9.09 -6.63
N GLN A 22 -1.53 9.28 -6.44
CA GLN A 22 -2.05 10.24 -5.47
C GLN A 22 -1.66 9.90 -4.02
N LEU A 23 -1.67 8.61 -3.66
CA LEU A 23 -1.15 8.16 -2.36
C LEU A 23 0.32 8.54 -2.17
N LEU A 24 1.16 8.33 -3.19
CA LEU A 24 2.58 8.65 -3.11
C LEU A 24 2.82 10.14 -3.02
N GLU A 25 2.05 10.96 -3.73
CA GLU A 25 2.09 12.42 -3.60
C GLU A 25 1.77 12.86 -2.16
N LEU A 26 0.74 12.29 -1.54
CA LEU A 26 0.40 12.56 -0.13
C LEU A 26 1.51 12.14 0.83
N LEU A 27 2.16 11.00 0.57
CA LEU A 27 3.29 10.52 1.38
C LEU A 27 4.51 11.43 1.19
N ILE A 28 4.95 11.67 -0.04
CA ILE A 28 6.14 12.48 -0.39
C ILE A 28 6.01 13.91 0.13
N SER A 29 4.83 14.51 -0.01
CA SER A 29 4.53 15.85 0.54
C SER A 29 4.45 15.88 2.08
N LYS A 30 4.54 14.72 2.73
CA LYS A 30 4.39 14.53 4.19
C LYS A 30 3.14 15.22 4.70
N ASN A 31 2.02 15.03 3.99
CA ASN A 31 0.76 15.66 4.35
C ASN A 31 0.37 15.25 5.78
N ILE A 32 0.43 16.21 6.71
CA ILE A 32 0.26 15.95 8.15
C ILE A 32 -1.15 15.47 8.45
N GLU A 33 -2.17 16.01 7.77
CA GLU A 33 -3.56 15.60 7.98
C GLU A 33 -3.76 14.14 7.56
N PHE A 34 -3.20 13.76 6.41
CA PHE A 34 -3.22 12.39 5.93
C PHE A 34 -2.49 11.44 6.90
N ILE A 35 -1.23 11.76 7.25
CA ILE A 35 -0.43 10.91 8.15
C ILE A 35 -1.12 10.75 9.51
N ASN A 36 -1.65 11.83 10.08
CA ASN A 36 -2.39 11.78 11.34
C ASN A 36 -3.64 10.93 11.22
N SER A 37 -4.37 11.01 10.10
CA SER A 37 -5.56 10.19 9.87
C SER A 37 -5.28 8.68 9.85
N LEU A 38 -4.04 8.27 9.55
CA LEU A 38 -3.65 6.85 9.58
C LEU A 38 -3.55 6.32 11.02
N HIS A 39 -3.39 7.17 12.03
CA HIS A 39 -3.35 6.73 13.42
C HIS A 39 -4.72 6.36 13.96
N ASP A 40 -5.79 6.77 13.30
CA ASP A 40 -7.14 6.29 13.58
C ASP A 40 -7.33 4.89 12.97
N PRO A 41 -7.58 3.85 13.79
CA PRO A 41 -7.65 2.49 13.30
C PRO A 41 -8.87 2.26 12.41
N ILE A 42 -8.66 1.53 11.32
CA ILE A 42 -9.73 1.12 10.42
C ILE A 42 -10.29 -0.22 10.87
N ASP A 43 -11.61 -0.31 10.96
CA ASP A 43 -12.28 -1.58 11.19
C ASP A 43 -12.30 -2.42 9.90
N LEU A 44 -11.38 -3.39 9.83
CA LEU A 44 -11.24 -4.30 8.70
C LEU A 44 -12.39 -5.31 8.62
N GLU A 45 -13.14 -5.57 9.69
CA GLU A 45 -14.32 -6.47 9.65
C GLU A 45 -15.46 -5.88 8.81
N LEU A 46 -15.55 -4.54 8.79
CA LEU A 46 -16.54 -3.83 7.98
C LEU A 46 -16.13 -3.70 6.51
N CYS A 47 -14.90 -4.06 6.15
CA CYS A 47 -14.37 -3.93 4.80
C CYS A 47 -14.75 -5.13 3.92
N ARG A 48 -15.18 -4.84 2.69
CA ARG A 48 -15.49 -5.84 1.67
C ARG A 48 -14.20 -6.39 1.08
N GLY A 49 -14.26 -7.58 0.47
CA GLY A 49 -13.09 -8.22 -0.13
C GLY A 49 -12.30 -7.33 -1.12
N LYS A 50 -12.97 -6.50 -1.93
CA LYS A 50 -12.26 -5.55 -2.82
C LYS A 50 -11.53 -4.45 -2.05
N GLU A 51 -12.15 -3.91 -0.98
CA GLU A 51 -11.54 -2.91 -0.10
C GLU A 51 -10.31 -3.50 0.58
N ILE A 52 -10.40 -4.71 1.13
CA ILE A 52 -9.26 -5.42 1.75
C ILE A 52 -8.10 -5.61 0.76
N LYS A 53 -8.39 -6.02 -0.49
CA LYS A 53 -7.34 -6.18 -1.51
C LYS A 53 -6.65 -4.86 -1.82
N TYR A 54 -7.40 -3.78 -1.89
CA TYR A 54 -6.86 -2.45 -2.13
C TYR A 54 -6.03 -1.96 -0.93
N LEU A 55 -6.58 -2.07 0.29
CA LEU A 55 -5.89 -1.76 1.55
C LEU A 55 -4.58 -2.53 1.68
N THR A 56 -4.57 -3.82 1.35
CA THR A 56 -3.36 -4.66 1.36
C THR A 56 -2.22 -4.07 0.52
N LYS A 57 -2.54 -3.53 -0.67
CA LYS A 57 -1.56 -2.93 -1.57
C LYS A 57 -1.02 -1.61 -1.02
N ILE A 58 -1.91 -0.69 -0.63
CA ILE A 58 -1.50 0.63 -0.14
C ILE A 58 -0.81 0.55 1.22
N SER A 59 -1.23 -0.37 2.10
CA SER A 59 -0.60 -0.57 3.41
C SER A 59 0.86 -1.01 3.29
N ALA A 60 1.20 -1.77 2.24
CA ALA A 60 2.59 -2.10 1.95
C ALA A 60 3.42 -0.82 1.64
N LEU A 61 2.89 0.07 0.80
CA LEU A 61 3.53 1.35 0.45
C LEU A 61 3.63 2.30 1.64
N ILE A 62 2.55 2.45 2.40
CA ILE A 62 2.50 3.31 3.59
C ILE A 62 3.49 2.82 4.65
N ASP A 63 3.48 1.53 4.98
CA ASP A 63 4.42 0.96 5.97
C ASP A 63 5.87 1.13 5.51
N TYR A 64 6.17 0.90 4.23
CA TYR A 64 7.49 1.18 3.67
C TYR A 64 7.89 2.65 3.82
N TYR A 65 7.02 3.59 3.42
CA TYR A 65 7.30 5.02 3.49
C TYR A 65 7.53 5.48 4.93
N LEU A 66 6.65 5.09 5.86
CA LEU A 66 6.78 5.49 7.26
C LEU A 66 8.06 4.92 7.89
N GLN A 67 8.44 3.68 7.56
CA GLN A 67 9.70 3.08 8.03
C GLN A 67 10.94 3.83 7.54
N ILE A 68 11.02 4.17 6.24
CA ILE A 68 12.20 4.87 5.70
C ILE A 68 12.35 6.31 6.25
N HIS A 69 11.25 6.88 6.74
CA HIS A 69 11.22 8.22 7.33
C HIS A 69 11.20 8.24 8.87
N ASP A 70 11.44 7.09 9.52
CA ASP A 70 11.47 6.93 10.98
C ASP A 70 10.18 7.41 11.67
N MET A 71 9.04 7.22 10.99
CA MET A 71 7.71 7.56 11.49
C MET A 71 7.04 6.33 12.10
N LYS A 72 6.21 6.55 13.13
CA LYS A 72 5.45 5.48 13.77
C LYS A 72 4.44 4.87 12.80
N VAL A 73 4.54 3.57 12.55
CA VAL A 73 3.56 2.84 11.75
C VAL A 73 2.38 2.42 12.63
N PRO A 74 1.13 2.79 12.30
CA PRO A 74 -0.06 2.32 13.00
C PRO A 74 -0.22 0.79 12.93
N ASP A 75 -0.65 0.18 14.03
CA ASP A 75 -0.72 -1.28 14.16
C ASP A 75 -1.67 -1.93 13.14
N TRP A 76 -2.81 -1.29 12.85
CA TRP A 76 -3.79 -1.81 11.89
C TRP A 76 -3.23 -1.94 10.46
N ILE A 77 -2.22 -1.14 10.09
CA ILE A 77 -1.55 -1.23 8.78
C ILE A 77 -0.79 -2.56 8.67
N ARG A 78 -0.34 -3.11 9.81
CA ARG A 78 0.38 -4.38 9.94
C ARG A 78 -0.51 -5.55 10.32
N ASP A 79 -1.82 -5.38 10.27
CA ASP A 79 -2.79 -6.44 10.53
C ASP A 79 -2.60 -7.61 9.55
N GLU A 80 -2.63 -8.85 10.05
CA GLU A 80 -2.38 -10.06 9.28
C GLU A 80 -3.41 -10.29 8.16
N ARG A 81 -4.61 -9.71 8.29
CA ARG A 81 -5.66 -9.75 7.26
C ARG A 81 -5.27 -8.97 6.00
N LEU A 82 -4.31 -8.05 6.09
CA LEU A 82 -3.80 -7.24 4.97
C LEU A 82 -2.62 -7.94 4.28
N ARG A 83 -2.84 -9.17 3.84
CA ARG A 83 -1.86 -10.00 3.16
C ARG A 83 -2.52 -10.82 2.05
N PHE A 84 -1.85 -10.96 0.92
CA PHE A 84 -2.30 -11.88 -0.13
C PHE A 84 -1.78 -13.31 0.10
N ASP A 85 -2.60 -14.31 -0.20
CA ASP A 85 -2.18 -15.72 -0.20
C ASP A 85 -1.13 -16.02 -1.29
N LYS A 86 -1.24 -15.33 -2.43
CA LYS A 86 -0.32 -15.46 -3.57
C LYS A 86 0.33 -14.11 -3.87
N PRO A 87 1.60 -14.09 -4.34
CA PRO A 87 2.28 -12.89 -4.79
C PRO A 87 1.43 -12.02 -5.72
N TYR A 88 1.14 -10.79 -5.30
CA TYR A 88 0.58 -9.76 -6.15
C TYR A 88 1.72 -8.92 -6.72
N TYR A 89 1.71 -8.73 -8.03
CA TYR A 89 2.65 -7.87 -8.73
C TYR A 89 1.89 -6.71 -9.36
N HIS A 90 2.31 -5.49 -9.04
CA HIS A 90 1.64 -4.28 -9.54
C HIS A 90 2.06 -3.90 -10.99
N SER A 91 2.93 -4.66 -11.65
CA SER A 91 3.34 -4.36 -13.02
C SER A 91 2.51 -5.09 -14.07
N ARG A 92 2.14 -4.38 -15.16
CA ARG A 92 1.30 -4.91 -16.23
C ARG A 92 1.99 -5.97 -17.09
N ARG A 93 3.33 -6.00 -17.16
CA ARG A 93 4.12 -7.00 -17.92
C ARG A 93 5.51 -7.18 -17.31
N ILE A 94 5.67 -8.22 -16.49
CA ILE A 94 6.98 -8.66 -15.97
C ILE A 94 7.18 -10.14 -16.26
N SER A 95 8.40 -10.49 -16.67
CA SER A 95 8.84 -11.87 -16.85
C SER A 95 8.90 -12.62 -15.52
N ASP A 96 8.92 -13.96 -15.58
CA ASP A 96 9.02 -14.78 -14.36
C ASP A 96 10.35 -14.57 -13.62
N PHE A 97 11.43 -14.27 -14.35
CA PHE A 97 12.71 -13.90 -13.73
C PHE A 97 12.60 -12.58 -12.95
N GLU A 98 11.94 -11.57 -13.52
CA GLU A 98 11.70 -10.29 -12.83
C GLU A 98 10.79 -10.45 -11.61
N LYS A 99 9.76 -11.31 -11.69
CA LYS A 99 8.92 -11.65 -10.53
C LYS A 99 9.76 -12.20 -9.38
N ILE A 100 10.67 -13.13 -9.68
CA ILE A 100 11.58 -13.71 -8.70
C ILE A 100 12.49 -12.62 -8.14
N LYS A 101 13.12 -11.83 -9.01
CA LYS A 101 13.98 -10.71 -8.60
C LYS A 101 13.26 -9.78 -7.63
N LEU A 102 12.04 -9.34 -7.97
CA LEU A 102 11.21 -8.47 -7.13
C LEU A 102 10.89 -9.09 -5.77
N GLN A 103 10.65 -10.41 -5.69
CA GLN A 103 10.41 -11.06 -4.39
C GLN A 103 11.62 -10.98 -3.47
N TYR A 104 12.83 -11.09 -4.02
CA TYR A 104 14.07 -11.04 -3.23
C TYR A 104 14.51 -9.61 -2.91
N THR A 105 14.38 -8.68 -3.86
CA THR A 105 14.91 -7.31 -3.72
C THR A 105 13.99 -6.36 -2.98
N ASN A 106 12.67 -6.61 -2.96
CA ASN A 106 11.73 -5.70 -2.32
C ASN A 106 11.88 -5.65 -0.79
N PRO A 107 11.53 -4.51 -0.18
CA PRO A 107 11.67 -4.29 1.25
C PRO A 107 10.75 -5.19 2.08
N SER A 108 11.03 -5.31 3.38
CA SER A 108 10.28 -6.17 4.30
C SER A 108 8.75 -5.94 4.28
N PRO A 109 8.24 -4.69 4.30
CA PRO A 109 6.80 -4.41 4.29
C PRO A 109 6.03 -5.03 3.12
N PHE A 110 6.69 -5.13 1.97
CA PHE A 110 6.15 -5.67 0.73
C PHE A 110 6.09 -7.20 0.81
N LYS A 111 7.20 -7.81 1.25
CA LYS A 111 7.33 -9.27 1.40
C LYS A 111 6.34 -9.84 2.41
N ILE A 112 6.15 -9.18 3.56
CA ILE A 112 5.21 -9.64 4.60
C ILE A 112 3.78 -9.74 4.04
N ARG A 113 3.40 -8.86 3.12
CA ARG A 113 2.05 -8.77 2.55
C ARG A 113 1.89 -9.52 1.22
N ASN A 114 2.94 -10.14 0.70
CA ASN A 114 3.00 -10.71 -0.65
C ASN A 114 2.62 -9.68 -1.74
N VAL A 115 3.02 -8.42 -1.58
CA VAL A 115 2.76 -7.32 -2.52
C VAL A 115 4.10 -6.85 -3.08
N TYR A 116 4.25 -6.86 -4.40
CA TYR A 116 5.51 -6.50 -5.05
C TYR A 116 5.28 -5.37 -6.05
N PHE A 117 6.01 -4.30 -5.79
CA PHE A 117 6.05 -3.11 -6.61
C PHE A 117 7.39 -3.00 -7.32
N ASP A 118 7.38 -2.39 -8.50
CA ASP A 118 8.59 -1.87 -9.12
C ASP A 118 8.85 -0.47 -8.57
N LEU A 119 9.74 -0.36 -7.58
CA LEU A 119 10.07 0.90 -6.94
C LEU A 119 10.65 1.94 -7.91
N GLU A 120 11.37 1.51 -8.96
CA GLU A 120 11.89 2.43 -9.98
C GLU A 120 10.78 2.98 -10.87
N GLY A 121 9.78 2.14 -11.18
CA GLY A 121 8.60 2.55 -11.95
C GLY A 121 7.67 3.48 -11.16
N ILE A 122 7.54 3.25 -9.87
CA ILE A 122 6.65 4.02 -8.98
C ILE A 122 7.27 5.34 -8.53
N GLY A 123 8.61 5.42 -8.42
CA GLY A 123 9.33 6.65 -8.07
C GLY A 123 9.51 7.66 -9.21
N ARG A 124 9.01 7.37 -10.42
CA ARG A 124 9.05 8.28 -11.59
C ARG A 124 7.83 9.19 -11.71
N VAL A 125 7.13 9.43 -10.60
CA VAL A 125 6.07 10.44 -10.48
C VAL A 125 6.66 11.69 -9.84
#